data_AF-A0A8C6FT81-F1
#
_entry.id   AF-A0A8C6FT81-F1
#
_cell.length_a   1.000
_cell.length_b   1.000
_cell.length_c   1.000
_cell.angle_alpha   90.00
_cell.angle_beta   90.00
_cell.angle_gamma   90.00
#
_symmetry.space_group_name_H-M   'P 1'
#
loop_
_entity.id
_entity.type
_entity.pdbx_description
1 polymer ?
#
loop_
_entity_poly.entity_id
_entity_poly.type
_entity_poly.pdbx_seq_one_letter_code
_entity_poly.pdbx_strand_id
1 'polypeptide(L)' 'MMAQLEKKLERELGDDARVIACRFPFPHWTPAQVTGEGIDTVWAYDVRSFRGGDGRPRSHFPSVIPIQ' A
#
# COMPACT_ATOMS: atom_id res chain seq x y z
N MET A 1 0.43 9.47 -16.33
CA MET A 1 0.63 8.01 -16.45
C MET A 1 0.34 7.30 -15.12
N MET A 2 1.06 7.59 -14.02
CA MET A 2 0.76 6.97 -12.71
C MET A 2 -0.64 7.27 -12.17
N ALA A 3 -1.15 8.50 -12.35
CA ALA A 3 -2.52 8.84 -11.94
C ALA A 3 -3.63 8.09 -12.71
N GLN A 4 -3.34 7.58 -13.91
CA GLN A 4 -4.30 6.73 -14.64
C GLN A 4 -4.28 5.29 -14.11
N LEU A 5 -3.10 4.81 -13.70
CA LEU A 5 -2.95 3.52 -13.05
C LEU A 5 -3.67 3.50 -11.70
N GLU A 6 -3.50 4.54 -10.87
CA GLU A 6 -4.25 4.72 -9.61
C GLU A 6 -5.75 4.54 -9.83
N LYS A 7 -6.32 5.31 -10.78
CA LYS A 7 -7.75 5.27 -11.12
C LYS A 7 -8.23 3.92 -11.65
N LYS A 8 -7.36 3.13 -12.28
CA LYS A 8 -7.68 1.79 -12.77
C LYS A 8 -7.68 0.81 -11.61
N LEU A 9 -6.64 0.83 -10.78
CA LEU A 9 -6.53 0.00 -9.58
C LEU A 9 -7.65 0.27 -8.58
N GLU A 10 -8.02 1.54 -8.37
CA GLU A 10 -9.17 1.96 -7.56
C GLU A 10 -10.49 1.35 -8.01
N ARG A 11 -10.67 1.10 -9.32
CA ARG A 11 -11.90 0.52 -9.87
C ARG A 11 -11.90 -1.00 -9.88
N GLU A 12 -10.75 -1.60 -10.14
CA GLU A 12 -10.62 -3.03 -10.40
C GLU A 12 -10.26 -3.86 -9.17
N LEU A 13 -9.60 -3.27 -8.17
CA LEU A 13 -9.24 -3.98 -6.95
C LEU A 13 -10.41 -4.06 -5.96
N GLY A 14 -10.54 -5.23 -5.33
CA GLY A 14 -11.44 -5.44 -4.20
C GLY A 14 -10.93 -4.78 -2.92
N ASP A 15 -11.82 -4.60 -1.94
CA ASP A 15 -11.50 -3.84 -0.73
C ASP A 15 -10.44 -4.52 0.15
N ASP A 16 -10.26 -5.84 0.07
CA ASP A 16 -9.21 -6.58 0.78
C ASP A 16 -7.84 -6.58 0.08
N ALA A 17 -7.72 -5.93 -1.08
CA ALA A 17 -6.49 -5.95 -1.84
C ALA A 17 -5.42 -4.98 -1.29
N ARG A 18 -4.16 -5.33 -1.56
CA ARG A 18 -2.98 -4.54 -1.21
C ARG A 18 -2.11 -4.35 -2.45
N VAL A 19 -1.71 -3.11 -2.70
CA VAL A 19 -0.84 -2.74 -3.82
C VAL A 19 0.55 -2.47 -3.29
N ILE A 20 1.56 -3.09 -3.91
CA ILE A 20 2.97 -2.87 -3.61
C ILE A 20 3.61 -2.14 -4.78
N ALA A 21 4.20 -0.98 -4.51
CA ALA A 21 4.95 -0.21 -5.50
C ALA A 21 6.44 -0.19 -5.10
N CYS A 22 7.31 -0.48 -6.07
CA CYS A 22 8.75 -0.43 -5.90
C CYS A 22 9.30 0.74 -6.72
N ARG A 23 10.22 1.53 -6.15
CA ARG A 23 10.85 2.72 -6.75
C ARG A 23 9.99 3.97 -6.96
N PHE A 24 8.73 3.82 -7.36
CA PHE A 24 7.84 4.95 -7.66
C PHE A 24 6.58 4.91 -6.79
N PRO A 25 6.43 5.86 -5.84
CA PRO A 25 5.21 5.94 -5.06
C PRO A 25 4.05 6.50 -5.90
N PHE A 26 2.84 6.11 -5.52
CA PHE A 26 1.62 6.73 -6.02
C PHE A 26 1.44 8.13 -5.41
N PRO A 27 1.32 9.21 -6.21
CA PRO A 27 1.26 10.57 -5.71
C PRO A 27 0.03 10.90 -4.85
N HIS A 28 -1.12 10.22 -5.07
CA HIS A 28 -2.35 10.54 -4.34
C HIS A 28 -2.69 9.57 -3.21
N TRP A 29 -2.00 8.44 -3.14
CA TRP A 29 -2.27 7.43 -2.12
C TRP A 29 -1.35 7.58 -0.92
N THR A 30 -1.90 7.34 0.28
CA THR A 30 -1.11 7.28 1.51
C THR A 30 -0.64 5.84 1.73
N PRO A 31 0.67 5.58 1.77
CA PRO A 31 1.19 4.24 2.05
C PRO A 31 0.91 3.86 3.50
N ALA A 32 0.41 2.65 3.72
CA ALA A 32 0.26 2.13 5.07
C ALA A 32 1.57 1.57 5.63
N GLN A 33 2.51 1.21 4.76
CA GLN A 33 3.85 0.80 5.13
C GLN A 33 4.85 1.25 4.07
N VAL A 34 6.02 1.70 4.52
CA VAL A 34 7.15 2.04 3.67
C VAL A 34 8.36 1.27 4.19
N THR A 35 9.11 0.63 3.31
CA THR A 35 10.31 -0.14 3.65
C THR A 35 11.38 0.03 2.58
N GLY A 36 12.65 -0.11 2.95
CA GLY A 36 13.79 0.17 2.07
C GLY A 36 14.28 1.62 2.17
N GLU A 37 15.36 1.92 1.46
CA GLU A 37 16.03 3.21 1.49
C GLU A 37 16.39 3.66 0.06
N GLY A 38 16.29 4.96 -0.21
CA GLY A 38 16.61 5.52 -1.52
C GLY A 38 15.79 4.92 -2.66
N ILE A 39 16.47 4.45 -3.71
CA ILE A 39 15.82 3.89 -4.91
C ILE A 39 15.10 2.56 -4.65
N ASP A 40 15.49 1.84 -3.59
CA ASP A 40 14.92 0.54 -3.22
C ASP A 40 13.79 0.69 -2.21
N THR A 41 13.27 1.92 -2.06
CA THR A 41 12.08 2.16 -1.27
C THR A 41 10.87 1.47 -1.92
N VAL A 42 10.09 0.81 -1.07
CA VAL A 42 8.89 0.05 -1.39
C VAL A 42 7.75 0.62 -0.55
N TRP A 43 6.61 0.87 -1.20
CA TRP A 43 5.40 1.39 -0.59
C TRP A 43 4.29 0.36 -0.70
N ALA A 44 3.59 0.15 0.41
CA ALA A 44 2.43 -0.73 0.45
C ALA A 44 1.17 0.09 0.74
N TYR A 45 0.18 -0.02 -0.13
CA TYR A 45 -1.08 0.69 -0.09
C TYR A 45 -2.23 -0.28 0.06
N ASP A 46 -3.15 0.02 0.97
CA ASP A 46 -4.33 -0.81 1.16
C ASP A 46 -5.53 -0.12 0.57
N VAL A 47 -6.31 -0.88 -0.18
CA VAL A 47 -7.46 -0.32 -0.90
C VAL A 47 -8.46 0.31 0.05
N ARG A 48 -8.64 -0.27 1.25
CA ARG A 48 -9.48 0.30 2.31
C ARG A 48 -9.05 1.69 2.78
N SER A 49 -7.75 1.97 2.78
CA SER A 49 -7.22 3.24 3.33
C SER A 49 -7.52 4.44 2.45
N PHE A 50 -7.61 4.27 1.12
CA PHE A 50 -7.92 5.37 0.20
C PHE A 50 -9.36 5.36 -0.33
N ARG A 51 -10.11 4.25 -0.19
CA ARG A 51 -11.54 4.20 -0.57
C ARG A 51 -12.51 4.74 0.48
N GLY A 52 -12.05 5.19 1.64
CA GLY A 52 -12.92 5.76 2.68
C GLY A 52 -13.89 4.74 3.24
N GLY A 53 -13.38 3.73 3.96
CA GLY A 53 -14.21 2.72 4.60
C GLY A 53 -13.60 2.22 5.91
N ASP A 54 -13.99 2.91 7.00
CA ASP A 54 -14.00 2.43 8.38
C ASP A 54 -12.69 1.85 8.95
N GLY A 55 -11.84 2.74 9.47
CA GLY A 55 -11.51 2.79 10.91
C GLY A 55 -11.06 1.54 11.69
N ARG A 56 -10.84 0.38 11.09
CA ARG A 56 -10.35 -0.78 11.85
C ARG A 56 -8.85 -0.71 12.02
N PRO A 57 -8.33 -0.65 13.27
CA PRO A 57 -6.90 -0.71 13.51
C PRO A 57 -6.39 -2.02 12.95
N ARG A 58 -5.45 -1.92 12.01
CA ARG A 58 -4.76 -3.06 11.42
C ARG A 58 -4.04 -3.75 12.56
N SER A 59 -4.34 -5.03 12.78
CA SER A 59 -3.53 -5.89 13.62
C SER A 59 -2.08 -5.77 13.16
N HIS A 60 -1.26 -5.22 14.05
CA HIS A 60 0.17 -5.11 13.92
C HIS A 60 0.71 -6.51 13.63
N PHE A 61 1.01 -6.81 12.36
CA PHE A 61 1.79 -7.98 12.02
C PHE A 61 3.17 -7.72 12.61
N PRO A 62 3.64 -8.49 13.60
CA PRO A 62 4.97 -8.27 14.13
C PRO A 62 5.96 -8.51 12.98
N SER A 63 6.67 -7.44 12.61
CA SER A 63 7.96 -7.59 11.94
C SER A 63 8.83 -8.45 12.86
N VAL A 64 9.59 -9.37 12.26
CA VAL A 64 10.40 -10.42 12.88
C VAL A 64 9.64 -11.76 12.92
N ILE A 65 9.73 -12.47 11.81
CA ILE A 65 9.85 -13.93 11.87
C ILE A 65 11.32 -14.17 12.27
N PRO A 66 11.64 -14.59 13.50
CA PRO A 66 13.00 -15.02 13.80
C PRO A 66 13.26 -16.29 12.99
N ILE A 67 14.25 -16.24 12.11
CA ILE A 67 14.80 -17.41 11.45
C ILE A 67 15.57 -18.17 12.54
N GLN A 68 15.05 -19.32 12.94
CA GLN A 68 15.78 -20.33 13.71
C GLN A 68 16.80 -21.03 12.81
#